data_AF-A0A1B7WSJ9-F1
#
_entry.id   AF-A0A1B7WSJ9-F1
#
_cell.length_a   1.000
_cell.length_b   1.000
_cell.length_c   1.000
_cell.angle_alpha   90.00
_cell.angle_beta   90.00
_cell.angle_gamma   90.00
#
_symmetry.space_group_name_H-M   'P 1'
#
loop_
_entity.id
_entity.type
_entity.pdbx_description
1 polymer ?
#
loop_
_entity_poly.entity_id
_entity_poly.type
_entity_poly.pdbx_seq_one_letter_code
_entity_poly.pdbx_strand_id
1 'polypeptide(L)'
;MVRYLVDKYNQSIDARLGDQTRYQRWEAGLIVTPSLISEEDLRICLMKQTRRSIYRGGYLQFENLTYRGENLAGYAGESVVLRLIASLVSILIMYQ
;
A
#
# COMPACT_ATOMS: atom_id res chain seq x y z
N MET A 1 8.96 14.56 0.50
CA MET A 1 10.42 14.77 0.45
C MET A 1 11.18 13.53 -0.04
N VAL A 2 11.08 12.37 0.61
CA VAL A 2 11.81 11.14 0.22
C VAL A 2 11.57 10.74 -1.24
N ARG A 3 10.30 10.71 -1.70
CA ARG A 3 9.96 10.40 -3.09
C ARG A 3 10.73 11.27 -4.10
N TYR A 4 10.76 12.58 -3.87
CA TYR A 4 11.47 13.52 -4.74
C TYR A 4 12.98 13.25 -4.78
N LEU A 5 13.60 12.94 -3.64
CA LEU A 5 15.04 12.65 -3.58
C LEU A 5 15.37 11.36 -4.34
N VAL A 6 14.56 10.31 -4.15
CA VAL A 6 14.72 9.02 -4.83
C VAL A 6 14.52 9.18 -6.34
N ASP A 7 13.46 9.87 -6.75
CA ASP A 7 13.17 10.11 -8.17
C ASP A 7 14.30 10.92 -8.81
N LYS A 8 14.73 12.03 -8.19
CA LYS A 8 15.83 12.84 -8.71
C LYS A 8 17.13 12.05 -8.82
N TYR A 9 17.46 11.23 -7.82
CA TYR A 9 18.66 10.39 -7.85
C TYR A 9 18.63 9.38 -9.00
N ASN A 10 17.50 8.69 -9.19
CA ASN A 10 17.34 7.66 -10.21
C ASN A 10 17.26 8.24 -11.63
N GLN A 11 16.66 9.42 -11.78
CA GLN A 11 16.51 10.13 -13.06
C GLN A 11 17.74 10.96 -13.45
N SER A 12 18.70 11.16 -12.55
CA SER A 12 19.97 11.80 -12.89
C SER A 12 20.89 10.83 -13.64
N ILE A 13 21.74 11.38 -14.51
CA ILE A 13 22.78 10.61 -15.22
C ILE A 13 23.63 9.81 -14.23
N ASP A 14 23.91 8.55 -14.59
CA ASP A 14 24.83 7.69 -13.85
C ASP A 14 26.26 8.11 -14.19
N ALA A 15 26.95 8.72 -13.22
CA ALA A 15 28.31 9.24 -13.39
C ALA A 15 29.33 8.16 -13.80
N ARG A 16 28.99 6.88 -13.67
CA ARG A 16 29.85 5.75 -14.09
C ARG A 16 29.84 5.50 -15.60
N LEU A 17 28.77 5.90 -16.29
CA LEU A 17 28.52 5.57 -17.71
C LEU A 17 28.41 6.83 -18.58
N GLY A 18 27.97 7.96 -18.00
CA GLY A 18 28.07 9.28 -18.61
C GLY A 18 26.98 9.63 -19.62
N ASP A 19 26.19 8.65 -20.09
CA ASP A 19 25.20 8.83 -21.15
C ASP A 19 23.77 8.39 -20.78
N GLN A 20 23.61 7.61 -19.71
CA GLN A 20 22.32 7.06 -19.28
C GLN A 20 22.02 7.35 -17.81
N THR A 21 20.73 7.42 -17.47
CA THR A 21 20.27 7.50 -16.07
C THR A 21 20.35 6.14 -15.38
N ARG A 22 20.32 6.13 -14.04
CA ARG A 22 20.28 4.88 -13.27
C ARG A 22 19.02 4.07 -13.57
N TYR A 23 17.91 4.77 -13.81
CA TYR A 23 16.65 4.16 -14.22
C TYR A 23 16.77 3.46 -15.58
N GLN A 24 17.31 4.16 -16.59
CA GLN A 24 17.51 3.58 -17.92
C GLN A 24 18.44 2.36 -17.89
N ARG A 25 19.50 2.40 -17.08
CA ARG A 25 20.40 1.26 -16.90
C ARG A 25 19.69 0.06 -16.29
N TRP A 26 18.84 0.30 -15.29
CA TRP A 26 18.04 -0.76 -14.68
C TRP A 26 17.05 -1.35 -15.68
N GLU A 27 16.38 -0.51 -16.46
CA GLU A 27 15.42 -0.92 -17.49
C GLU A 27 16.08 -1.72 -18.62
N ALA A 28 17.24 -1.27 -19.12
CA ALA A 28 18.02 -1.99 -20.14
C ALA A 28 18.59 -3.33 -19.63
N GLY A 29 18.71 -3.50 -18.31
CA GLY A 29 19.17 -4.74 -17.67
C GLY A 29 18.08 -5.77 -17.41
N LEU A 30 16.82 -5.48 -17.74
CA LEU A 30 15.72 -6.41 -17.56
C LEU A 30 15.84 -7.58 -18.56
N ILE A 31 15.96 -8.80 -18.02
CA ILE A 31 15.95 -10.04 -18.82
C ILE A 31 14.56 -10.27 -19.44
N VAL A 32 13.52 -9.84 -18.74
CA VAL A 32 12.12 -9.93 -19.15
C VAL A 32 11.37 -8.74 -18.55
N THR A 33 10.36 -8.23 -19.25
CA THR A 33 9.46 -7.22 -18.70
C THR A 33 8.69 -7.82 -17.53
N PRO A 34 8.78 -7.23 -16.32
CA PRO A 34 8.02 -7.71 -15.17
C PRO A 34 6.52 -7.63 -15.44
N SER A 35 5.78 -8.65 -15.01
CA SER A 35 4.32 -8.59 -15.02
C SER A 35 3.82 -7.68 -13.90
N LEU A 36 2.70 -7.02 -14.15
CA LEU A 36 2.00 -6.29 -13.10
C LEU A 36 1.40 -7.29 -12.11
N ILE A 37 1.70 -7.12 -10.82
CA ILE A 37 1.12 -7.93 -9.75
C ILE A 37 -0.29 -7.41 -9.49
N SER A 38 -1.27 -8.31 -9.36
CA SER A 38 -2.66 -7.92 -9.07
C SER A 38 -2.78 -7.27 -7.69
N GLU A 39 -3.77 -6.40 -7.51
CA GLU A 39 -4.05 -5.82 -6.19
C GLU A 39 -4.36 -6.91 -5.14
N GLU A 40 -4.99 -8.01 -5.56
CA GLU A 40 -5.30 -9.14 -4.67
C GLU A 40 -4.01 -9.78 -4.14
N ASP A 41 -3.06 -10.07 -5.03
CA ASP A 41 -1.79 -10.70 -4.65
C ASP A 41 -0.94 -9.78 -3.77
N LEU A 42 -1.02 -8.46 -3.99
CA LEU A 42 -0.31 -7.46 -3.16
C LEU A 42 -0.86 -7.35 -1.73
N ARG A 43 -2.04 -7.89 -1.43
CA ARG A 43 -2.64 -7.84 -0.08
C ARG A 43 -1.80 -8.53 0.99
N ILE A 44 -0.93 -9.47 0.59
CA ILE A 44 0.01 -10.13 1.51
C ILE A 44 1.03 -9.15 2.10
N CYS A 45 1.36 -8.08 1.37
CA CYS A 45 2.34 -7.08 1.79
C CYS A 45 1.77 -6.07 2.81
N LEU A 46 0.48 -6.13 3.12
CA LEU A 46 -0.14 -5.26 4.12
C LEU A 46 0.27 -5.67 5.53
N MET A 47 0.63 -4.70 6.36
CA MET A 47 1.41 -4.95 7.58
C MET A 47 0.61 -5.60 8.71
N LYS A 48 -0.27 -4.85 9.38
CA LYS A 48 -0.83 -5.24 10.67
C LYS A 48 -2.18 -5.90 10.47
N GLN A 49 -2.23 -7.21 10.73
CA GLN A 49 -3.48 -7.94 10.85
C GLN A 49 -4.00 -7.79 12.28
N THR A 50 -5.16 -7.14 12.45
CA THR A 50 -5.83 -7.13 13.75
C THR A 50 -7.31 -7.38 13.60
N ARG A 51 -7.91 -8.04 14.59
CA ARG A 51 -9.35 -8.27 14.62
C ARG A 51 -10.04 -7.12 15.34
N ARG A 52 -11.11 -6.59 14.75
CA ARG A 52 -11.96 -5.57 15.37
C ARG A 52 -13.42 -5.90 15.14
N SER A 53 -14.25 -5.55 16.11
CA SER A 53 -15.70 -5.64 15.95
C SER A 53 -16.23 -4.36 15.33
N ILE A 54 -17.23 -4.50 14.48
CA ILE A 54 -17.95 -3.37 13.89
C ILE A 54 -19.03 -2.94 14.88
N TYR A 55 -18.97 -1.68 15.30
CA TYR A 55 -19.94 -1.10 16.21
C TYR A 55 -21.28 -0.84 15.52
N ARG A 56 -22.33 -0.78 16.33
CA ARG A 56 -23.66 -0.39 15.90
C ARG A 56 -23.60 0.99 15.23
N GLY A 57 -24.03 1.07 13.97
CA GLY A 57 -23.91 2.28 13.15
C GLY A 57 -22.78 2.25 12.11
N GLY A 58 -22.11 1.10 11.92
CA GLY A 58 -21.23 0.88 10.78
C GLY A 58 -19.88 1.59 10.89
N TYR A 59 -19.25 1.49 12.05
CA TYR A 59 -17.93 2.07 12.28
C TYR A 59 -17.08 1.20 13.18
N LEU A 60 -15.77 1.41 13.15
CA LEU A 60 -14.81 0.77 14.05
C LEU A 60 -13.76 1.77 14.50
N GLN A 61 -13.09 1.46 15.61
CA GLN A 61 -11.98 2.26 16.13
C GLN A 61 -10.67 1.48 16.08
N PHE A 62 -9.62 2.13 15.59
CA PHE A 62 -8.29 1.56 15.51
C PHE A 62 -7.23 2.67 15.53
N GLU A 63 -6.22 2.55 16.40
CA GLU A 63 -5.11 3.52 16.57
C GLU A 63 -5.61 4.98 16.67
N ASN A 64 -6.61 5.22 17.54
CA ASN A 64 -7.25 6.52 17.79
C ASN A 64 -8.02 7.14 16.60
N LEU A 65 -8.20 6.39 15.51
CA LEU A 65 -9.01 6.80 14.37
C LEU A 65 -10.34 6.04 14.35
N THR A 66 -11.40 6.74 13.95
CA THR A 66 -12.71 6.14 13.69
C THR A 66 -12.87 5.96 12.19
N TYR A 67 -13.05 4.71 11.76
CA TYR A 67 -13.26 4.36 10.36
C TYR A 67 -14.74 4.11 10.11
N ARG A 68 -15.25 4.74 9.06
CA ARG A 68 -16.62 4.60 8.55
C ARG A 68 -16.54 4.25 7.07
N GLY A 69 -17.49 3.46 6.61
CA GLY A 69 -17.61 3.05 5.23
C GLY A 69 -19.07 2.73 4.95
N GLU A 70 -19.51 3.00 3.73
CA GLU A 70 -20.92 2.90 3.34
C GLU A 70 -21.50 1.51 3.59
N ASN A 71 -20.68 0.46 3.42
CA ASN A 71 -21.10 -0.92 3.59
C ASN A 71 -20.91 -1.47 5.02
N LEU A 72 -20.24 -0.74 5.92
CA LEU A 72 -19.94 -1.24 7.27
C LEU A 72 -21.19 -1.45 8.12
N ALA A 73 -22.24 -0.65 7.88
CA ALA A 73 -23.48 -0.74 8.66
C ALA A 73 -24.14 -2.12 8.55
N GLY A 74 -23.98 -2.79 7.40
CA GLY A 74 -24.52 -4.14 7.16
C GLY A 74 -23.83 -5.25 7.96
N TYR A 75 -22.62 -5.00 8.46
CA TYR A 75 -21.82 -5.96 9.21
C TYR A 75 -21.77 -5.63 10.71
N ALA A 76 -22.73 -4.85 11.22
CA ALA A 76 -22.76 -4.44 12.62
C ALA A 76 -22.78 -5.67 13.57
N GLY A 77 -21.85 -5.71 14.53
CA GLY A 77 -21.67 -6.83 15.44
C GLY A 77 -20.71 -7.92 14.93
N GLU A 78 -20.33 -7.91 13.65
CA GLU A 78 -19.36 -8.85 13.11
C GLU A 78 -17.93 -8.49 13.49
N SER A 79 -17.07 -9.51 13.48
CA SER A 79 -15.64 -9.39 13.77
C SER A 79 -14.83 -9.51 12.49
N VAL A 80 -14.18 -8.43 12.09
CA VAL A 80 -13.47 -8.32 10.82
C VAL A 80 -11.97 -8.21 11.03
N VAL A 81 -11.22 -8.63 10.02
CA VAL A 81 -9.77 -8.51 9.98
C VAL A 81 -9.39 -7.23 9.26
N LEU A 82 -8.64 -6.39 9.92
CA LEU A 82 -8.09 -5.15 9.40
C LEU A 82 -6.68 -5.39 8.88
N ARG A 83 -6.40 -4.89 7.67
CA ARG A 83 -5.04 -4.77 7.11
C ARG A 83 -4.74 -3.33 6.74
N LEU A 84 -3.49 -2.90 6.97
CA LEU A 84 -3.05 -1.51 6.82
C LEU A 84 -1.85 -1.38 5.88
N ILE A 85 -1.85 -0.28 5.13
CA ILE A 85 -0.71 0.18 4.33
C ILE A 85 0.11 1.16 5.19
N ALA A 86 1.36 0.81 5.50
CA ALA A 86 2.23 1.61 6.38
C ALA A 86 2.39 3.09 5.95
N SER A 87 2.40 3.33 4.63
CA SER A 87 2.56 4.66 4.04
C SER A 87 1.26 5.46 3.95
N LEU A 88 0.11 4.82 4.21
CA LEU A 88 -1.22 5.40 4.11
C LEU A 88 -2.03 4.95 5.33
N VAL A 89 -1.79 5.63 6.46
CA VAL A 89 -2.51 5.39 7.73
C VAL A 89 -4.04 5.42 7.55
N SER A 90 -4.55 6.07 6.49
CA SER A 90 -5.97 6.23 6.19
C SER A 90 -6.65 5.09 5.42
N ILE A 91 -5.91 4.08 4.93
CA ILE A 91 -6.51 2.99 4.12
C ILE A 91 -6.58 1.70 4.94
N LEU A 92 -7.80 1.20 5.11
CA LEU A 92 -8.09 -0.11 5.68
C LEU A 92 -8.77 -1.01 4.66
N ILE A 93 -8.25 -2.22 4.55
CA ILE A 93 -8.88 -3.30 3.80
C ILE A 93 -9.42 -4.30 4.81
N MET A 94 -10.71 -4.63 4.66
CA MET A 94 -11.43 -5.51 5.57
C MET A 94 -11.71 -6.86 4.93
N TYR A 95 -11.60 -7.91 5.76
CA TYR A 95 -11.91 -9.29 5.41
C TYR A 95 -12.87 -9.86 6.45
N GLN A 96 -13.81 -10.72 6.02
CA GLN A 96 -14.66 -11.52 6.91
C GLN A 96 -13.87 -12.67 7.54
#